data_AF-A0A954PJ65-F1
#
_entry.id   AF-A0A954PJ65-F1
#
_cell.length_a   1.000
_cell.length_b   1.000
_cell.length_c   1.000
_cell.angle_alpha   90.00
_cell.angle_beta   90.00
_cell.angle_gamma   90.00
#
_symmetry.space_group_name_H-M   'P 1'
#
loop_
_entity.id
_entity.type
_entity.pdbx_description
1 polymer ?
#
loop_
_entity_poly.entity_id
_entity_poly.type
_entity_poly.pdbx_seq_one_letter_code
_entity_poly.pdbx_strand_id
1 'polypeptide(L)'
;MRLATGADMSVENRMINSELAKQEARIERGLVDAGNALLVIRDEKLYRVEHRTFEDYVKSRWGLSRSRAYQLIEASEVVDKVVNKMSKILDKSLLPANDSQLREIAKAPEEKQVEIVSKVAEKAAAENRKPTAADYRQATEEVEYEDAPEEVVVQEPSRDELLKMERKKARSYAEYLQRSVDDMNRIKRNTVLHPELIKLCSQILKGLERW
;
A
#
# COMPACT_ATOMS: atom_id res chain seq x y z
N MET A 1 29.12 9.26 2.69
CA MET A 1 27.99 9.28 3.64
C MET A 1 27.70 10.75 3.98
N ARG A 2 26.87 11.45 3.20
CA ARG A 2 26.50 12.85 3.47
C ARG A 2 25.28 12.83 4.39
N LEU A 3 25.43 13.38 5.58
CA LEU A 3 24.33 13.63 6.52
C LEU A 3 23.40 14.66 5.87
N ALA A 4 22.12 14.31 5.70
CA ALA A 4 21.09 15.26 5.28
C ALA A 4 21.11 16.47 6.24
N THR A 5 21.10 17.69 5.72
CA THR A 5 21.19 18.91 6.53
C THR A 5 19.89 19.09 7.32
N GLY A 6 19.96 19.65 8.53
CA GLY A 6 18.78 19.79 9.41
C GLY A 6 17.61 20.58 8.82
N ALA A 7 17.84 21.43 7.82
CA ALA A 7 16.80 22.14 7.08
C ALA A 7 16.06 21.25 6.07
N ASP A 8 16.74 20.27 5.46
CA ASP A 8 16.19 19.32 4.49
C ASP A 8 15.27 18.31 5.20
N MET A 9 15.74 17.75 6.33
CA MET A 9 14.94 16.92 7.24
C MET A 9 13.69 17.65 7.77
N SER A 10 13.76 18.98 7.96
CA SER A 10 12.63 19.79 8.43
C SER A 10 11.54 19.99 7.35
N VAL A 11 11.90 19.99 6.06
CA VAL A 11 10.95 20.05 4.95
C VAL A 11 10.30 18.68 4.75
N GLU A 12 11.09 17.62 4.73
CA GLU A 12 10.62 16.24 4.59
C GLU A 12 9.64 15.87 5.72
N ASN A 13 9.97 16.17 6.98
CA ASN A 13 9.07 15.93 8.12
C ASN A 13 7.77 16.72 8.00
N ARG A 14 7.79 17.95 7.46
CA ARG A 14 6.56 18.73 7.22
C ARG A 14 5.67 18.08 6.15
N MET A 15 6.26 17.50 5.11
CA MET A 15 5.50 16.75 4.09
C MET A 15 4.91 15.47 4.67
N ILE A 16 5.70 14.69 5.42
CA ILE A 16 5.23 13.46 6.08
C ILE A 16 4.08 13.77 7.04
N ASN A 17 4.20 14.81 7.87
CA ASN A 17 3.14 15.21 8.80
C ASN A 17 1.89 15.71 8.08
N SER A 18 2.06 16.42 6.96
CA SER A 18 0.91 16.83 6.14
C SER A 18 0.20 15.64 5.52
N GLU A 19 0.92 14.62 5.08
CA GLU A 19 0.32 13.42 4.50
C GLU A 19 -0.33 12.55 5.57
N LEU A 20 0.33 12.39 6.72
CA LEU A 20 -0.24 11.74 7.89
C LEU A 20 -1.60 12.37 8.24
N ALA A 21 -1.66 13.69 8.40
CA ALA A 21 -2.91 14.39 8.73
C ALA A 21 -4.04 14.15 7.72
N LYS A 22 -3.73 14.01 6.42
CA LYS A 22 -4.75 13.66 5.40
C LYS A 22 -5.28 12.24 5.60
N GLN A 23 -4.39 11.29 5.88
CA GLN A 23 -4.80 9.90 6.13
C GLN A 23 -5.57 9.78 7.46
N GLU A 24 -5.15 10.50 8.51
CA GLU A 24 -5.89 10.55 9.79
C GLU A 24 -7.33 11.05 9.59
N ALA A 25 -7.55 12.07 8.75
CA ALA A 25 -8.88 12.55 8.41
C ALA A 25 -9.75 11.55 7.61
N ARG A 26 -9.15 10.53 6.98
CA ARG A 26 -9.88 9.45 6.31
C ARG A 26 -10.30 8.36 7.30
N ILE A 27 -9.51 8.12 8.35
CA ILE A 27 -9.80 7.11 9.36
C ILE A 27 -11.16 7.34 10.04
N GLU A 28 -11.56 8.59 10.20
CA GLU A 28 -12.82 8.95 10.83
C GLU A 28 -14.07 8.69 9.97
N ARG A 29 -13.92 8.39 8.67
CA ARG A 29 -15.05 8.36 7.71
C ARG A 29 -15.79 7.02 7.65
N GLY A 30 -15.16 5.94 8.10
CA GLY A 30 -15.75 4.61 8.07
C GLY A 30 -14.70 3.52 7.91
N LEU A 31 -15.13 2.27 8.03
CA LEU A 31 -14.25 1.10 8.07
C LEU A 31 -13.30 0.98 6.87
N VAL A 32 -13.82 1.18 5.66
CA VAL A 32 -13.04 1.01 4.41
C VAL A 32 -12.00 2.12 4.30
N ASP A 33 -12.40 3.37 4.53
CA ASP A 33 -11.48 4.51 4.54
C ASP A 33 -10.44 4.40 5.66
N ALA A 34 -10.82 3.88 6.82
CA ALA A 34 -9.91 3.61 7.92
C ALA A 34 -8.87 2.54 7.58
N GLY A 35 -9.29 1.41 7.03
CA GLY A 35 -8.37 0.37 6.57
C GLY A 35 -7.38 0.90 5.52
N ASN A 36 -7.89 1.60 4.50
CA ASN A 36 -7.06 2.14 3.43
C ASN A 36 -6.09 3.22 3.92
N ALA A 37 -6.50 4.09 4.83
CA ALA A 37 -5.63 5.09 5.42
C ALA A 37 -4.55 4.46 6.33
N LEU A 38 -4.93 3.46 7.16
CA LEU A 38 -4.00 2.71 7.99
C LEU A 38 -2.97 1.96 7.16
N LEU A 39 -3.37 1.41 6.01
CA LEU A 39 -2.47 0.76 5.05
C LEU A 39 -1.41 1.74 4.53
N VAL A 40 -1.83 2.93 4.06
CA VAL A 40 -0.91 3.96 3.56
C VAL A 40 0.05 4.41 4.67
N ILE A 41 -0.46 4.71 5.87
CA ILE A 41 0.38 5.11 7.01
C ILE A 41 1.43 4.05 7.34
N ARG A 42 1.08 2.76 7.28
CA ARG A 42 1.97 1.64 7.55
C ARG A 42 3.05 1.50 6.49
N ASP A 43 2.65 1.45 5.22
CA ASP A 43 3.52 1.11 4.10
C ASP A 43 4.46 2.26 3.75
N GLU A 44 3.97 3.50 3.79
CA GLU A 44 4.78 4.72 3.62
C GLU A 44 5.52 5.13 4.91
N LYS A 45 5.27 4.43 6.02
CA LYS A 45 5.91 4.65 7.33
C LYS A 45 5.72 6.07 7.86
N LEU A 46 4.58 6.70 7.57
CA LEU A 46 4.27 8.08 7.97
C LEU A 46 4.31 8.26 9.51
N TYR A 47 4.10 7.17 10.26
CA TYR A 47 4.20 7.15 11.72
C TYR A 47 5.63 7.40 12.25
N ARG A 48 6.68 7.21 11.44
CA ARG A 48 8.08 7.18 11.92
C ARG A 48 8.63 8.51 12.41
N VAL A 49 7.93 9.61 12.15
CA VAL A 49 8.30 10.93 12.68
C VAL A 49 8.16 10.96 14.21
N GLU A 50 7.09 10.37 14.74
CA GLU A 50 6.76 10.43 16.17
C GLU A 50 6.80 9.06 16.88
N HIS A 51 6.67 7.97 16.13
CA HIS A 51 6.54 6.61 16.67
C HIS A 51 7.56 5.65 16.07
N ARG A 52 8.07 4.73 16.90
CA ARG A 52 9.05 3.74 16.45
C ARG A 52 8.44 2.61 15.64
N THR A 53 7.19 2.26 15.93
CA THR A 53 6.45 1.18 15.28
C THR A 53 5.05 1.64 14.89
N PHE A 54 4.47 0.98 13.89
CA PHE A 54 3.09 1.23 13.47
C PHE A 54 2.11 0.88 14.60
N GLU A 55 2.39 -0.19 15.35
CA GLU A 55 1.62 -0.63 16.50
C GLU A 55 1.54 0.41 17.61
N ASP A 56 2.66 1.05 17.93
CA ASP A 56 2.69 2.13 18.92
C ASP A 56 1.83 3.31 18.46
N TYR A 57 1.94 3.68 17.18
CA TYR A 57 1.15 4.74 16.57
C TYR A 57 -0.36 4.46 16.66
N VAL A 58 -0.81 3.28 16.18
CA VAL A 58 -2.25 2.97 16.18
C VAL A 58 -2.82 2.84 17.59
N LYS A 59 -2.02 2.35 18.54
CA LYS A 59 -2.41 2.28 19.95
C LYS A 59 -2.51 3.67 20.56
N SER A 60 -1.53 4.54 20.37
CA SER A 60 -1.49 5.84 21.03
C SER A 60 -2.48 6.84 20.42
N ARG A 61 -2.65 6.83 19.10
CA ARG A 61 -3.49 7.81 18.39
C ARG A 61 -4.95 7.38 18.34
N TRP A 62 -5.21 6.09 18.16
CA TRP A 62 -6.56 5.57 17.88
C TRP A 62 -7.08 4.61 18.95
N GLY A 63 -6.28 4.26 19.96
CA GLY A 63 -6.67 3.26 20.96
C GLY A 63 -6.87 1.85 20.41
N LEU A 64 -6.39 1.58 19.19
CA LEU A 64 -6.57 0.32 18.51
C LEU A 64 -5.51 -0.70 18.93
N SER A 65 -5.93 -1.95 19.08
CA SER A 65 -4.97 -3.05 19.16
C SER A 65 -4.32 -3.28 17.79
N ARG A 66 -3.11 -3.84 17.79
CA ARG A 66 -2.44 -4.29 16.57
C ARG A 66 -3.38 -5.14 15.70
N SER A 67 -3.96 -6.18 16.28
CA SER A 67 -4.86 -7.09 15.56
C SER A 67 -6.04 -6.35 14.94
N ARG A 68 -6.65 -5.39 15.65
CA ARG A 68 -7.77 -4.62 15.11
C ARG A 68 -7.35 -3.73 13.94
N ALA A 69 -6.19 -3.09 14.01
CA ALA A 69 -5.69 -2.25 12.92
C ALA A 69 -5.44 -3.07 11.64
N TYR A 70 -4.83 -4.26 11.76
CA TYR A 70 -4.61 -5.15 10.61
C TYR A 70 -5.92 -5.71 10.05
N GLN A 71 -6.91 -6.06 10.90
CA GLN A 71 -8.22 -6.49 10.42
C GLN A 71 -8.95 -5.40 9.61
N LEU A 72 -8.81 -4.13 10.00
CA LEU A 72 -9.39 -3.01 9.23
C LEU A 72 -8.75 -2.90 7.85
N ILE A 73 -7.42 -3.07 7.75
CA ILE A 73 -6.67 -3.10 6.49
C ILE A 73 -7.16 -4.25 5.61
N GLU A 74 -7.17 -5.47 6.15
CA GLU A 74 -7.61 -6.67 5.41
C GLU A 74 -9.06 -6.51 4.90
N ALA A 75 -9.95 -5.99 5.74
CA ALA A 75 -11.34 -5.78 5.36
C ALA A 75 -11.51 -4.72 4.25
N SER A 76 -10.70 -3.65 4.25
CA SER A 76 -10.76 -2.65 3.17
C SER A 76 -10.21 -3.19 1.86
N GLU A 77 -9.16 -4.02 1.91
CA GLU A 77 -8.64 -4.71 0.73
C GLU A 77 -9.68 -5.65 0.09
N VAL A 78 -10.44 -6.41 0.89
CA VAL A 78 -11.55 -7.24 0.40
C VAL A 78 -12.62 -6.38 -0.27
N VAL A 79 -12.96 -5.22 0.29
CA VAL A 79 -13.94 -4.32 -0.34
C VAL A 79 -13.45 -3.83 -1.70
N ASP A 80 -12.19 -3.39 -1.76
CA ASP A 80 -11.62 -2.80 -2.96
C ASP A 80 -11.44 -3.82 -4.10
N LYS A 81 -11.00 -5.03 -3.76
CA LYS A 81 -10.69 -6.08 -4.74
C LYS A 81 -11.90 -6.94 -5.11
N VAL A 82 -12.77 -7.24 -4.14
CA VAL A 82 -13.85 -8.23 -4.28
C VAL A 82 -15.21 -7.54 -4.36
N VAL A 83 -15.60 -6.77 -3.33
CA VAL A 83 -16.97 -6.21 -3.25
C VAL A 83 -17.25 -5.26 -4.40
N ASN A 84 -16.31 -4.35 -4.72
CA ASN A 84 -16.45 -3.40 -5.83
C ASN A 84 -16.52 -4.08 -7.21
N LYS A 85 -15.89 -5.26 -7.37
CA LYS A 85 -15.99 -6.06 -8.58
C LYS A 85 -17.36 -6.72 -8.67
N MET A 86 -17.80 -7.32 -7.56
CA MET A 86 -19.06 -8.05 -7.48
C MET A 86 -20.29 -7.14 -7.53
N SER A 87 -20.18 -5.88 -7.10
CA SER A 87 -21.29 -4.92 -7.13
C SER A 87 -21.77 -4.55 -8.55
N LYS A 88 -21.00 -4.91 -9.58
CA LYS A 88 -21.40 -4.75 -10.98
C LYS A 88 -22.26 -5.90 -11.49
N ILE A 89 -22.31 -7.00 -10.74
CA ILE A 89 -22.92 -8.28 -11.15
C ILE A 89 -24.06 -8.66 -10.21
N LEU A 90 -23.88 -8.46 -8.90
CA LEU A 90 -24.82 -8.82 -7.86
C LEU A 90 -25.59 -7.60 -7.34
N ASP A 91 -26.82 -7.85 -6.88
CA ASP A 91 -27.58 -6.87 -6.11
C ASP A 91 -26.83 -6.51 -4.81
N LYS A 92 -26.88 -5.23 -4.43
CA LYS A 92 -26.23 -4.71 -3.22
C LYS A 92 -26.65 -5.45 -1.95
N SER A 93 -27.87 -5.96 -1.89
CA SER A 93 -28.39 -6.74 -0.76
C SER A 93 -27.74 -8.11 -0.58
N LEU A 94 -27.06 -8.62 -1.61
CA LEU A 94 -26.33 -9.89 -1.63
C LEU A 94 -24.82 -9.72 -1.43
N LEU A 95 -24.34 -8.48 -1.32
CA LEU A 95 -22.94 -8.20 -1.05
C LEU A 95 -22.63 -8.24 0.45
N PRO A 96 -21.38 -8.55 0.82
CA PRO A 96 -20.89 -8.33 2.18
C PRO A 96 -21.07 -6.85 2.56
N ALA A 97 -21.71 -6.60 3.69
CA ALA A 97 -22.13 -5.27 4.13
C ALA A 97 -21.50 -4.83 5.46
N ASN A 98 -20.91 -5.75 6.23
CA ASN A 98 -20.33 -5.43 7.53
C ASN A 98 -18.95 -6.07 7.76
N ASP A 99 -18.23 -5.49 8.71
CA ASP A 99 -16.89 -5.91 9.14
C ASP A 99 -16.78 -7.40 9.45
N SER A 100 -17.79 -7.97 10.11
CA SER A 100 -17.76 -9.39 10.47
C SER A 100 -17.80 -10.29 9.24
N GLN A 101 -18.58 -9.95 8.23
CA GLN A 101 -18.61 -10.70 6.96
C GLN A 101 -17.29 -10.54 6.19
N LEU A 102 -16.78 -9.30 6.07
CA LEU A 102 -15.52 -9.01 5.39
C LEU A 102 -14.33 -9.76 6.01
N ARG A 103 -14.29 -9.86 7.35
CA ARG A 103 -13.25 -10.60 8.06
C ARG A 103 -13.29 -12.10 7.78
N GLU A 104 -14.46 -12.71 7.60
CA GLU A 104 -14.54 -14.14 7.26
C GLU A 104 -14.06 -14.40 5.82
N ILE A 105 -14.27 -13.45 4.90
CA ILE A 105 -13.77 -13.51 3.53
C ILE A 105 -12.25 -13.32 3.50
N ALA A 106 -11.73 -12.37 4.28
CA ALA A 106 -10.29 -12.08 4.34
C ALA A 106 -9.42 -13.27 4.80
N LYS A 107 -9.99 -14.26 5.48
CA LYS A 107 -9.29 -15.49 5.88
C LYS A 107 -8.96 -16.41 4.69
N ALA A 108 -9.66 -16.26 3.57
CA ALA A 108 -9.44 -17.07 2.37
C ALA A 108 -8.35 -16.46 1.48
N PRO A 109 -7.64 -17.29 0.68
CA PRO A 109 -6.73 -16.80 -0.37
C PRO A 109 -7.44 -15.83 -1.31
N GLU A 110 -6.73 -14.78 -1.77
CA GLU A 110 -7.29 -13.70 -2.58
C GLU A 110 -8.00 -14.23 -3.85
N GLU A 111 -7.46 -15.29 -4.43
CA GLU A 111 -7.98 -15.95 -5.64
C GLU A 111 -9.35 -16.59 -5.41
N LYS A 112 -9.65 -17.00 -4.17
CA LYS A 112 -10.88 -17.70 -3.79
C LYS A 112 -11.95 -16.76 -3.22
N GLN A 113 -11.60 -15.55 -2.81
CA GLN A 113 -12.54 -14.62 -2.18
C GLN A 113 -13.74 -14.24 -3.08
N VAL A 114 -13.51 -14.09 -4.39
CA VAL A 114 -14.59 -13.83 -5.37
C VAL A 114 -15.54 -15.02 -5.49
N GLU A 115 -15.00 -16.24 -5.49
CA GLU A 115 -15.76 -17.49 -5.55
C GLU A 115 -16.64 -17.65 -4.30
N ILE A 116 -16.05 -17.41 -3.11
CA ILE A 116 -16.77 -17.43 -1.83
C ILE A 116 -17.94 -16.44 -1.84
N VAL A 117 -17.70 -15.19 -2.28
CA VAL A 117 -18.77 -14.17 -2.32
C VAL A 117 -19.89 -14.58 -3.28
N SER A 118 -19.55 -15.17 -4.41
CA SER A 118 -20.52 -15.66 -5.40
C SER A 118 -21.36 -16.80 -4.83
N LYS A 119 -20.72 -17.83 -4.25
CA LYS A 119 -21.40 -18.99 -3.63
C LYS A 119 -22.36 -18.55 -2.51
N VAL A 120 -21.91 -17.65 -1.65
CA VAL A 120 -22.73 -17.15 -0.54
C VAL A 120 -23.91 -16.30 -1.07
N ALA A 121 -23.69 -15.49 -2.10
CA ALA A 121 -24.75 -14.70 -2.72
C ALA A 121 -25.81 -15.60 -3.37
N GLU A 122 -25.42 -16.66 -4.07
CA GLU A 122 -26.32 -17.65 -4.67
C GLU A 122 -27.17 -18.36 -3.61
N LYS A 123 -26.54 -18.84 -2.53
CA LYS A 123 -27.24 -19.47 -1.39
C LYS A 123 -28.24 -18.50 -0.76
N ALA A 124 -27.81 -17.27 -0.48
CA ALA A 124 -28.67 -16.26 0.13
C ALA A 124 -29.86 -15.87 -0.75
N ALA A 125 -29.65 -15.76 -2.06
CA ALA A 125 -30.72 -15.50 -3.03
C ALA A 125 -31.71 -16.67 -3.11
N ALA A 126 -31.24 -17.91 -3.13
CA ALA A 126 -32.09 -19.11 -3.13
C ALA A 126 -32.95 -19.21 -1.86
N GLU A 127 -32.39 -18.81 -0.72
CA GLU A 127 -33.10 -18.77 0.57
C GLU A 127 -33.88 -17.46 0.78
N ASN A 128 -33.90 -16.55 -0.20
CA ASN A 128 -34.55 -15.24 -0.17
C ASN A 128 -34.24 -14.43 1.10
N ARG A 129 -32.98 -14.45 1.54
CA ARG A 129 -32.49 -13.72 2.71
C ARG A 129 -31.16 -13.03 2.42
N LYS A 130 -30.70 -12.21 3.36
CA LYS A 130 -29.37 -11.57 3.27
C LYS A 130 -28.27 -12.55 3.68
N PRO A 131 -27.07 -12.45 3.08
CA PRO A 131 -25.88 -13.16 3.54
C PRO A 131 -25.55 -12.86 5.01
N THR A 132 -25.06 -13.86 5.73
CA THR A 132 -24.61 -13.71 7.13
C THR A 132 -23.12 -14.01 7.26
N ALA A 133 -22.49 -13.57 8.34
CA ALA A 133 -21.09 -13.93 8.62
C ALA A 133 -20.90 -15.46 8.75
N ALA A 134 -21.93 -16.20 9.18
CA ALA A 134 -21.88 -17.66 9.24
C ALA A 134 -21.82 -18.29 7.84
N ASP A 135 -22.53 -17.74 6.85
CA ASP A 135 -22.45 -18.23 5.48
C ASP A 135 -21.05 -18.06 4.89
N TYR A 136 -20.42 -16.90 5.11
CA TYR A 136 -19.05 -16.67 4.68
C TYR A 136 -18.06 -17.56 5.41
N ARG A 137 -18.22 -17.78 6.71
CA ARG A 137 -17.38 -18.71 7.46
C ARG A 137 -17.47 -20.12 6.88
N GLN A 138 -18.69 -20.63 6.70
CA GLN A 138 -18.94 -21.95 6.13
C GLN A 138 -18.32 -22.05 4.74
N ALA A 139 -18.57 -21.08 3.86
CA ALA A 139 -18.01 -21.08 2.52
C ALA A 139 -16.49 -21.00 2.49
N THR A 140 -15.87 -20.26 3.42
CA THR A 140 -14.41 -20.22 3.59
C THR A 140 -13.85 -21.55 4.07
N GLU A 141 -14.52 -22.23 5.00
CA GLU A 141 -14.13 -23.56 5.52
C GLU A 141 -14.30 -24.67 4.47
N GLU A 142 -15.28 -24.53 3.57
CA GLU A 142 -15.54 -25.45 2.45
C GLU A 142 -14.61 -25.25 1.25
N VAL A 143 -13.78 -24.19 1.24
CA VAL A 143 -12.75 -24.07 0.21
C VAL A 143 -11.71 -25.15 0.45
N GLU A 144 -11.78 -26.20 -0.36
CA GLU A 144 -10.66 -27.12 -0.52
C GLU A 144 -9.46 -26.31 -1.03
N TYR A 145 -8.44 -26.22 -0.18
CA TYR A 145 -7.11 -25.85 -0.60
C TYR A 145 -6.63 -27.02 -1.47
N GLU A 146 -6.73 -26.89 -2.80
CA GLU A 146 -6.12 -27.80 -3.77
C GLU A 146 -4.61 -27.75 -3.56
N ASP A 147 -4.16 -28.56 -2.60
CA ASP A 147 -2.95 -28.34 -1.83
C ASP A 147 -2.89 -26.90 -1.24
N ALA A 148 -2.19 -26.72 -0.12
CA ALA A 148 -1.56 -25.42 0.05
C ALA A 148 -0.76 -25.17 -1.24
N PRO A 149 -0.61 -23.95 -1.78
CA PRO A 149 0.55 -23.73 -2.64
C PRO A 149 1.73 -24.24 -1.82
N GLU A 150 2.27 -25.40 -2.22
CA GLU A 150 3.34 -26.14 -1.56
C GLU A 150 4.24 -25.08 -1.01
N GLU A 151 4.20 -24.90 0.34
CA GLU A 151 4.60 -23.69 1.06
C GLU A 151 5.55 -22.95 0.16
N VAL A 152 5.11 -21.93 -0.62
CA VAL A 152 5.98 -21.44 -1.70
C VAL A 152 7.19 -21.00 -0.93
N VAL A 153 8.22 -21.84 -0.94
CA VAL A 153 9.52 -21.54 -0.45
C VAL A 153 9.78 -20.45 -1.44
N VAL A 154 9.60 -19.21 -0.98
CA VAL A 154 10.09 -18.04 -1.68
C VAL A 154 11.56 -18.36 -1.66
N GLN A 155 12.00 -19.11 -2.67
CA GLN A 155 13.36 -19.56 -2.77
C GLN A 155 14.06 -18.24 -2.79
N GLU A 156 14.79 -17.96 -1.70
CA GLU A 156 15.54 -16.73 -1.61
C GLU A 156 16.26 -16.66 -2.95
N PRO A 157 15.99 -15.62 -3.76
CA PRO A 157 16.45 -15.61 -5.13
C PRO A 157 17.92 -15.95 -5.08
N SER A 158 18.32 -16.94 -5.89
CA SER A 158 19.67 -17.46 -5.82
C SER A 158 20.65 -16.29 -5.87
N ARG A 159 21.84 -16.44 -5.30
CA ARG A 159 22.86 -15.37 -5.32
C ARG A 159 23.01 -14.76 -6.73
N ASP A 160 22.90 -15.57 -7.77
CA ASP A 160 22.96 -15.13 -9.16
C ASP A 160 21.72 -14.32 -9.62
N GLU A 161 20.53 -14.67 -9.16
CA GLU A 161 19.30 -13.92 -9.41
C GLU A 161 19.27 -12.60 -8.65
N LEU A 162 19.68 -12.60 -7.38
CA LEU A 162 19.89 -11.38 -6.60
C LEU A 162 20.89 -10.46 -7.30
N LEU A 163 22.01 -11.01 -7.78
CA LEU A 163 22.99 -10.25 -8.54
C LEU A 163 22.42 -9.71 -9.85
N LYS A 164 21.59 -10.48 -10.57
CA LYS A 164 20.89 -9.99 -11.78
C LYS A 164 19.92 -8.85 -11.46
N MET A 165 19.15 -8.97 -10.38
CA MET A 165 18.19 -7.95 -9.95
C MET A 165 18.89 -6.68 -9.48
N GLU A 166 19.93 -6.79 -8.64
CA GLU A 166 20.71 -5.65 -8.19
C GLU A 166 21.45 -4.96 -9.34
N ARG A 167 21.99 -5.73 -10.30
CA ARG A 167 22.55 -5.16 -11.54
C ARG A 167 21.49 -4.41 -12.35
N LYS A 168 20.27 -4.96 -12.46
CA LYS A 168 19.16 -4.31 -13.17
C LYS A 168 18.74 -3.01 -12.47
N LYS A 169 18.64 -3.00 -11.14
CA LYS A 169 18.37 -1.80 -10.35
C LYS A 169 19.47 -0.76 -10.51
N ALA A 170 20.73 -1.15 -10.34
CA ALA A 170 21.88 -0.26 -10.52
C ALA A 170 21.90 0.37 -11.91
N ARG A 171 21.61 -0.41 -12.96
CA ARG A 171 21.47 0.09 -14.33
C ARG A 171 20.32 1.09 -14.46
N SER A 172 19.16 0.77 -13.91
CA SER A 172 18.00 1.68 -13.92
C SER A 172 18.31 3.00 -13.20
N TYR A 173 19.01 2.94 -12.05
CA TYR A 173 19.42 4.14 -11.32
C TYR A 173 20.45 4.95 -12.09
N ALA A 174 21.43 4.30 -12.74
CA ALA A 174 22.40 4.97 -13.59
C ALA A 174 21.73 5.66 -14.78
N GLU A 175 20.76 5.00 -15.44
CA GLU A 175 20.00 5.59 -16.54
C GLU A 175 19.16 6.79 -16.08
N TYR A 176 18.55 6.72 -14.91
CA TYR A 176 17.80 7.84 -14.32
C TYR A 176 18.72 9.04 -14.01
N LEU A 177 19.87 8.78 -13.37
CA LEU A 177 20.87 9.80 -13.08
C LEU A 177 21.41 10.45 -14.36
N GLN A 178 21.69 9.65 -15.40
CA GLN A 178 22.15 10.17 -16.68
C GLN A 178 21.11 11.11 -17.30
N ARG A 179 19.84 10.72 -17.34
CA ARG A 179 18.75 11.60 -17.83
C ARG A 179 18.65 12.90 -17.03
N SER A 180 18.76 12.81 -15.71
CA SER A 180 18.72 13.98 -14.83
C SER A 180 19.91 14.93 -15.11
N VAL A 181 21.09 14.38 -15.37
CA VAL A 181 22.28 15.14 -15.78
C VAL A 181 22.08 15.79 -17.15
N ASP A 182 21.50 15.08 -18.11
CA ASP A 182 21.21 15.60 -19.45
C ASP A 182 20.19 16.76 -19.39
N ASP A 183 19.15 16.62 -18.57
CA ASP A 183 18.15 17.65 -18.32
C ASP A 183 18.77 18.89 -17.66
N MET A 184 19.63 18.70 -16.64
CA MET A 184 20.36 19.81 -16.03
C MET A 184 21.30 20.51 -17.02
N ASN A 185 21.98 19.75 -17.88
CA ASN A 185 22.80 20.31 -18.96
C ASN A 185 21.97 21.05 -20.01
N ARG A 186 20.73 20.63 -20.25
CA ARG A 186 19.79 21.33 -21.13
C ARG A 186 19.33 22.65 -20.50
N ILE A 187 18.99 22.66 -19.22
CA ILE A 187 18.61 23.87 -18.46
C ILE A 187 19.77 24.86 -18.42
N LYS A 188 20.99 24.39 -18.13
CA LYS A 188 22.21 25.22 -18.09
C LYS A 188 22.50 25.93 -19.42
N ARG A 189 22.17 25.31 -20.55
CA ARG A 189 22.38 25.87 -21.90
C ARG A 189 21.25 26.80 -22.35
N ASN A 190 20.15 26.89 -21.60
CA ASN A 190 19.01 27.72 -21.96
C ASN A 190 19.22 29.16 -21.49
N THR A 191 19.40 30.08 -22.43
CA THR A 191 19.69 31.50 -22.18
C THR A 191 18.47 32.34 -21.81
N VAL A 192 17.26 31.78 -21.91
CA VAL A 192 16.00 32.47 -21.57
C VAL A 192 15.62 32.28 -20.10
N LEU A 193 16.18 31.28 -19.43
CA LEU A 193 15.87 30.98 -18.02
C LEU A 193 16.61 31.89 -17.05
N HIS A 194 16.08 32.00 -15.83
CA HIS A 194 16.62 32.87 -14.79
C HIS A 194 18.10 32.52 -14.47
N PRO A 195 19.02 33.51 -14.41
CA PRO A 195 20.46 33.26 -14.22
C PRO A 195 20.82 32.48 -12.96
N GLU A 196 20.05 32.62 -11.88
CA GLU A 196 20.28 31.88 -10.63
C GLU A 196 20.02 30.37 -10.78
N LEU A 197 19.03 29.98 -11.59
CA LEU A 197 18.73 28.59 -11.89
C LEU A 197 19.86 27.96 -12.70
N ILE A 198 20.40 28.68 -13.69
CA ILE A 198 21.55 28.25 -14.50
C ILE A 198 22.79 28.06 -13.62
N LYS A 199 23.02 28.99 -12.67
CA LYS A 199 24.12 28.92 -11.70
C LYS A 199 23.95 27.70 -10.77
N LEU A 200 22.75 27.44 -10.27
CA LEU A 200 22.43 26.30 -9.43
C LEU A 200 22.67 24.96 -10.16
N CYS A 201 22.14 24.80 -11.38
CA CYS A 201 22.39 23.60 -12.20
C CYS A 201 23.89 23.40 -12.46
N SER A 202 24.64 24.48 -12.70
CA SER A 202 26.10 24.40 -12.89
C SER A 202 26.85 23.95 -11.64
N GLN A 203 26.39 24.34 -10.45
CA GLN A 203 26.97 23.90 -9.18
C GLN A 203 26.65 22.43 -8.89
N ILE A 204 25.42 21.99 -9.17
CA ILE A 204 24.99 20.60 -9.00
C ILE A 204 25.81 19.68 -9.93
N LEU A 205 25.93 20.03 -11.22
CA LEU A 205 26.72 19.26 -12.19
C LEU A 205 28.19 19.16 -11.79
N LYS A 206 28.84 20.26 -11.38
CA LYS A 206 30.22 20.24 -10.86
C LYS A 206 30.37 19.40 -9.58
N GLY A 207 29.32 19.34 -8.77
CA GLY A 207 29.28 18.50 -7.57
C GLY A 207 29.22 17.01 -7.91
N LEU A 208 28.53 16.66 -8.99
CA LEU A 208 28.41 15.29 -9.50
C LEU A 208 29.69 14.81 -10.21
N GLU A 209 30.42 15.67 -10.91
CA GLU A 209 31.73 15.33 -11.53
C GLU A 209 32.84 15.02 -10.51
N ARG A 210 32.66 15.41 -9.24
CA ARG A 210 33.62 15.19 -8.15
C ARG A 210 33.34 13.94 -7.33
N TRP A 211 32.24 13.24 -7.60
CA TRP A 211 31.86 11.97 -7.00
C TRP A 211 32.28 10.82 -7.91
#